data_AF-A0A9D1G7J9-F1
#
_entry.id   AF-A0A9D1G7J9-F1
#
_cell.length_a   1.000
_cell.length_b   1.000
_cell.length_c   1.000
_cell.angle_alpha   90.00
_cell.angle_beta   90.00
_cell.angle_gamma   90.00
#
_symmetry.space_group_name_H-M   'P 1'
#
loop_
_entity.id
_entity.type
_entity.pdbx_description
1 polymer ?
#
loop_
_entity_poly.entity_id
_entity_poly.type
_entity_poly.pdbx_seq_one_letter_code
_entity_poly.pdbx_strand_id
1 'polypeptide(L)'
;MTDKKRIFLAIFFTALTFIAFYFSQFTSQQFYQTLQLIFRVVIPSLTPFMILIHFVILFNGIDLLGFFLQYVSYPIFKISGYGAIIILTSIFGGFPYSAIMANELLKENKIDQEEAKRIVKYIFFPSLAFMLSTLLNVNLTYQKEFQLITFSVYFTGFLLLFLTRNKKQQKNFLSKEDLLLKFKKEQQNSLTSSFLSIIQNTLSSLIHIAFSILIFSMFKNYLSLLFKNQLLYLISGIFEFSGTSIAILLKPNLQFSYYVILTFILSFSGFSVFFQALPYLKSSNLTLKQMIASRFLVAIISVVIFSILYFFFLL
;
A
#
# COMPACT_ATOMS: atom_id res chain seq x y z
N MET A 1 7.41 12.42 24.84
CA MET A 1 7.62 10.97 25.07
C MET A 1 8.22 10.82 26.45
N THR A 2 7.71 9.98 27.34
CA THR A 2 8.20 9.88 28.73
C THR A 2 9.59 9.23 28.80
N ASP A 3 10.41 9.57 29.79
CA ASP A 3 11.79 9.04 29.89
C ASP A 3 11.83 7.52 30.02
N LYS A 4 10.85 6.91 30.69
CA LYS A 4 10.68 5.44 30.73
C LYS A 4 10.50 4.82 29.33
N LYS A 5 9.76 5.50 28.43
CA LYS A 5 9.60 5.03 27.03
C LYS A 5 10.91 5.15 26.25
N ARG A 6 11.68 6.21 26.48
CA ARG A 6 13.00 6.40 25.84
C ARG A 6 13.98 5.30 26.27
N ILE A 7 14.07 5.03 27.57
CA ILE A 7 14.93 3.98 28.13
C ILE A 7 14.53 2.60 27.59
N PHE A 8 13.23 2.30 27.59
CA PHE A 8 12.74 1.03 27.02
C PHE A 8 13.12 0.87 25.54
N LEU A 9 12.90 1.91 24.71
CA LEU A 9 13.26 1.86 23.30
C LEU A 9 14.77 1.71 23.11
N ALA A 10 15.59 2.41 23.91
CA ALA A 10 17.03 2.30 23.85
C ALA A 10 17.48 0.86 24.16
N ILE A 11 16.98 0.26 25.25
CA ILE A 11 17.28 -1.14 25.60
C ILE A 11 16.84 -2.09 24.48
N PHE A 12 15.62 -1.90 23.95
CA PHE A 12 15.08 -2.73 22.88
C PHE A 12 15.94 -2.67 21.60
N PHE A 13 16.31 -1.48 21.14
CA PHE A 13 17.14 -1.32 19.94
C PHE A 13 18.58 -1.81 20.15
N THR A 14 19.14 -1.61 21.35
CA THR A 14 20.46 -2.17 21.69
C THR A 14 20.43 -3.69 21.66
N ALA A 15 19.43 -4.32 22.28
CA ALA A 15 19.27 -5.78 22.25
C ALA A 15 19.09 -6.30 20.81
N LEU A 16 18.27 -5.62 19.99
CA LEU A 16 18.10 -5.96 18.58
C LEU A 16 19.42 -5.91 17.81
N THR A 17 20.23 -4.90 18.09
CA THR A 17 21.55 -4.71 17.47
C THR A 17 22.50 -5.85 17.85
N PHE A 18 22.57 -6.21 19.14
CA PHE A 18 23.36 -7.36 19.60
C PHE A 18 22.92 -8.68 18.96
N ILE A 19 21.61 -8.93 18.86
CA ILE A 19 21.06 -10.12 18.18
C ILE A 19 21.49 -10.12 16.71
N ALA A 20 21.42 -8.98 16.04
CA ALA A 20 21.82 -8.85 14.63
C ALA A 20 23.30 -9.12 14.39
N PHE A 21 24.17 -8.71 15.31
CA PHE A 21 25.60 -9.02 15.27
C PHE A 21 25.88 -10.50 15.61
N TYR A 22 25.22 -11.05 16.62
CA TYR A 22 25.40 -12.44 17.03
C TYR A 22 25.01 -13.42 15.92
N PHE A 23 23.90 -13.14 15.21
CA PHE A 23 23.43 -13.92 14.06
C PHE A 23 23.84 -13.29 12.71
N SER A 24 25.03 -12.69 12.63
CA SER A 24 25.47 -11.89 11.46
C SER A 24 25.31 -12.59 10.11
N GLN A 25 25.65 -13.88 10.01
CA GLN A 25 25.49 -14.65 8.77
C GLN A 25 24.03 -14.79 8.36
N PHE A 26 23.15 -15.09 9.32
CA PHE A 26 21.71 -15.22 9.11
C PHE A 26 21.08 -13.87 8.73
N THR A 27 21.48 -12.79 9.40
CA THR A 27 21.10 -11.42 9.08
C THR A 27 21.52 -11.02 7.66
N SER A 28 22.77 -11.31 7.29
CA SER A 28 23.36 -10.97 5.99
C SER A 28 22.66 -11.70 4.84
N GLN A 29 22.36 -12.98 5.01
CA GLN A 29 21.60 -13.76 4.02
C GLN A 29 20.20 -13.17 3.79
N GLN A 30 19.47 -12.84 4.85
CA GLN A 30 18.16 -12.20 4.72
C GLN A 30 18.26 -10.83 4.05
N PHE A 31 19.27 -10.04 4.42
CA PHE A 31 19.50 -8.73 3.82
C PHE A 31 19.69 -8.86 2.30
N TYR A 32 20.55 -9.79 1.87
CA TYR A 32 20.77 -10.08 0.45
C TYR A 32 19.51 -10.53 -0.29
N GLN A 33 18.76 -11.47 0.27
CA GLN A 33 17.49 -11.93 -0.31
C GLN A 33 16.47 -10.78 -0.42
N THR A 34 16.43 -9.90 0.58
CA THR A 34 15.51 -8.76 0.59
C THR A 34 15.92 -7.72 -0.45
N LEU A 35 17.23 -7.45 -0.62
CA LEU A 35 17.71 -6.60 -1.72
C LEU A 35 17.33 -7.17 -3.08
N GLN A 36 17.49 -8.48 -3.29
CA GLN A 36 17.08 -9.11 -4.55
C GLN A 36 15.58 -8.92 -4.82
N LEU A 37 14.73 -9.07 -3.81
CA LEU A 37 13.29 -8.79 -3.91
C LEU A 37 13.04 -7.33 -4.31
N ILE A 38 13.73 -6.39 -3.66
CA ILE A 38 13.55 -4.95 -3.92
C ILE A 38 13.94 -4.62 -5.36
N PHE A 39 15.10 -5.10 -5.82
CA PHE A 39 15.59 -4.81 -7.18
C PHE A 39 14.83 -5.55 -8.29
N ARG A 40 14.36 -6.78 -8.04
CA ARG A 40 13.68 -7.58 -9.06
C ARG A 40 12.18 -7.32 -9.15
N VAL A 41 11.55 -6.94 -8.04
CA VAL A 41 10.09 -6.84 -7.93
C VAL A 41 9.67 -5.40 -7.62
N VAL A 42 10.11 -4.85 -6.49
CA VAL A 42 9.56 -3.60 -5.95
C VAL A 42 9.93 -2.40 -6.83
N ILE A 43 11.21 -2.17 -7.09
CA ILE A 43 11.68 -1.02 -7.89
C ILE A 43 11.09 -1.03 -9.30
N PRO A 44 11.15 -2.13 -10.08
CA PRO A 44 10.58 -2.15 -11.42
C PRO A 44 9.06 -1.95 -11.43
N SER A 45 8.35 -2.46 -10.42
CA SER A 45 6.89 -2.36 -10.35
C SER A 45 6.38 -0.94 -10.03
N LEU A 46 7.10 -0.19 -9.20
CA LEU A 46 6.65 1.12 -8.71
C LEU A 46 7.20 2.29 -9.52
N THR A 47 8.45 2.21 -9.97
CA THR A 47 9.16 3.35 -10.59
C THR A 47 8.40 3.96 -11.78
N PRO A 48 7.88 3.18 -12.76
CA PRO A 48 7.17 3.75 -13.90
C PRO A 48 5.95 4.56 -13.47
N PHE A 49 5.18 4.06 -12.51
CA PHE A 49 4.02 4.76 -11.98
C PHE A 49 4.42 6.03 -11.22
N MET A 50 5.45 5.97 -10.37
CA MET A 50 5.91 7.11 -9.57
C MET A 50 6.36 8.27 -10.46
N ILE A 51 7.10 7.97 -11.53
CA ILE A 51 7.50 8.96 -12.53
C ILE A 51 6.26 9.58 -13.18
N LEU A 52 5.33 8.76 -13.66
CA LEU A 52 4.10 9.23 -14.33
C LEU A 52 3.23 10.09 -13.42
N ILE A 53 3.01 9.70 -12.16
CA ILE A 53 2.16 10.48 -11.26
C ILE A 53 2.83 11.81 -10.89
N HIS A 54 4.15 11.84 -10.69
CA HIS A 54 4.86 13.10 -10.45
C HIS A 54 4.82 14.02 -11.67
N PHE A 55 4.85 13.47 -12.89
CA PHE A 55 4.58 14.25 -14.10
C PHE A 55 3.17 14.84 -14.11
N VAL A 56 2.15 14.01 -13.82
CA VAL A 56 0.75 14.47 -13.75
C VAL A 56 0.58 15.57 -12.69
N ILE A 57 1.25 15.46 -11.55
CA ILE A 57 1.24 16.48 -10.49
C ILE A 57 1.84 17.79 -11.01
N LEU A 58 3.02 17.75 -11.63
CA LEU A 58 3.73 18.95 -12.09
C LEU A 58 3.02 19.71 -13.21
N PHE A 59 2.29 19.02 -14.08
CA PHE A 59 1.54 19.62 -15.18
C PHE A 59 0.07 19.94 -14.82
N ASN A 60 -0.26 19.95 -13.52
CA ASN A 60 -1.63 20.17 -13.03
C ASN A 60 -2.68 19.23 -13.64
N GLY A 61 -2.22 18.04 -14.07
CA GLY A 61 -3.07 16.98 -14.57
C GLY A 61 -3.97 16.38 -13.49
N ILE A 62 -3.68 16.60 -12.20
CA ILE A 62 -4.54 16.21 -11.08
C ILE A 62 -5.93 16.82 -11.24
N ASP A 63 -6.03 18.12 -11.53
CA ASP A 63 -7.32 18.80 -11.61
C ASP A 63 -8.13 18.29 -12.82
N LEU A 64 -7.45 18.03 -13.94
CA LEU A 64 -8.05 17.43 -15.14
C LEU A 64 -8.56 16.00 -14.86
N LEU A 65 -7.74 15.15 -14.24
CA LEU A 65 -8.15 13.80 -13.86
C LEU A 65 -9.31 13.83 -12.89
N GLY A 66 -9.26 14.69 -11.88
CA GLY A 66 -10.34 14.87 -10.91
C GLY A 66 -11.65 15.22 -11.60
N PHE A 67 -11.63 16.13 -12.58
CA PHE A 67 -12.80 16.51 -13.35
C PHE A 67 -13.45 15.35 -14.10
N PHE A 68 -12.67 14.45 -14.72
CA PHE A 68 -13.26 13.28 -15.39
C PHE A 68 -13.73 12.23 -14.39
N LEU A 69 -12.96 11.99 -13.34
CA LEU A 69 -13.23 10.92 -12.39
C LEU A 69 -14.42 11.22 -11.47
N GLN A 70 -14.76 12.49 -11.24
CA GLN A 70 -15.90 12.86 -10.38
C GLN A 70 -17.23 12.27 -10.87
N TYR A 71 -17.39 12.09 -12.18
CA TYR A 71 -18.60 11.50 -12.76
C TYR A 71 -18.75 10.00 -12.47
N VAL A 72 -17.67 9.33 -12.05
CA VAL A 72 -17.68 7.92 -11.63
C VAL A 72 -17.62 7.82 -10.10
N SER A 73 -16.73 8.59 -9.48
CA SER A 73 -16.44 8.49 -8.05
C SER A 73 -17.57 9.02 -7.17
N TYR A 74 -18.25 10.09 -7.59
CA TYR A 74 -19.37 10.65 -6.85
C TYR A 74 -20.61 9.75 -6.83
N PRO A 75 -21.16 9.25 -7.96
CA PRO A 75 -22.35 8.41 -7.91
C PRO A 75 -22.12 7.08 -7.19
N ILE A 76 -20.93 6.48 -7.33
CA ILE A 76 -20.62 5.18 -6.73
C ILE A 76 -20.26 5.34 -5.25
N PHE A 77 -19.24 6.14 -4.95
CA PHE A 77 -18.61 6.20 -3.62
C PHE A 77 -18.95 7.45 -2.82
N LYS A 78 -19.60 8.47 -3.41
CA LYS A 78 -19.84 9.79 -2.79
C LYS A 78 -18.54 10.45 -2.33
N ILE A 79 -17.52 10.37 -3.17
CA ILE A 79 -16.24 11.10 -3.00
C ILE A 79 -16.10 12.11 -4.15
N SER A 80 -15.26 13.10 -3.97
CA SER A 80 -14.89 14.08 -4.99
C SER A 80 -14.08 13.45 -6.12
N GLY A 81 -13.88 14.22 -7.20
CA GLY A 81 -12.91 13.86 -8.24
C GLY A 81 -11.50 13.63 -7.69
N TYR A 82 -11.05 14.48 -6.77
CA TYR A 82 -9.75 14.34 -6.11
C TYR A 82 -9.67 13.08 -5.22
N GLY A 83 -10.76 12.71 -4.56
CA GLY A 83 -10.86 11.42 -3.85
C GLY A 83 -10.63 10.23 -4.78
N ALA A 84 -11.08 10.31 -6.03
CA ALA A 84 -10.83 9.28 -7.04
C ALA A 84 -9.35 9.19 -7.45
N ILE A 85 -8.62 10.32 -7.39
CA ILE A 85 -7.19 10.34 -7.67
C ILE A 85 -6.44 9.55 -6.61
N ILE A 86 -6.82 9.67 -5.33
CA ILE A 86 -6.28 8.81 -4.27
C ILE A 86 -6.49 7.33 -4.60
N ILE A 87 -7.66 6.97 -5.13
CA ILE A 87 -7.94 5.59 -5.56
C ILE A 87 -7.00 5.17 -6.69
N LEU A 88 -6.89 5.97 -7.76
CA LEU A 88 -6.02 5.66 -8.89
C LEU A 88 -4.57 5.51 -8.45
N THR A 89 -4.06 6.45 -7.65
CA THR A 89 -2.67 6.36 -7.17
C THR A 89 -2.45 5.18 -6.26
N SER A 90 -3.47 4.71 -5.55
CA SER A 90 -3.40 3.49 -4.76
C SER A 90 -3.37 2.23 -5.63
N ILE A 91 -4.11 2.18 -6.75
CA ILE A 91 -4.09 1.04 -7.69
C ILE A 91 -2.69 0.84 -8.26
N PHE A 92 -2.09 1.92 -8.75
CA PHE A 92 -0.81 1.81 -9.45
C PHE A 92 0.40 1.93 -8.51
N GLY A 93 0.34 2.79 -7.51
CA GLY A 93 1.41 3.00 -6.54
C GLY A 93 1.35 2.08 -5.33
N GLY A 94 0.20 1.47 -5.06
CA GLY A 94 0.01 0.60 -3.91
C GLY A 94 0.23 1.32 -2.59
N PHE A 95 0.83 0.62 -1.65
CA PHE A 95 1.27 1.19 -0.39
C PHE A 95 2.54 2.04 -0.55
N PRO A 96 2.71 3.14 0.21
CA PRO A 96 1.74 3.83 1.06
C PRO A 96 1.01 4.98 0.32
N TYR A 97 0.89 4.91 -1.01
CA TYR A 97 0.50 6.04 -1.86
C TYR A 97 -0.90 6.60 -1.59
N SER A 98 -1.82 5.77 -1.11
CA SER A 98 -3.13 6.23 -0.62
C SER A 98 -3.00 7.31 0.46
N ALA A 99 -2.10 7.11 1.44
CA ALA A 99 -1.89 8.04 2.54
C ALA A 99 -1.07 9.27 2.10
N ILE A 100 -0.08 9.09 1.22
CA ILE A 100 0.71 10.18 0.66
C ILE A 100 -0.20 11.14 -0.13
N MET A 101 -0.95 10.63 -1.10
CA MET A 101 -1.82 11.43 -1.96
C MET A 101 -2.94 12.09 -1.16
N ALA A 102 -3.53 11.38 -0.18
CA ALA A 102 -4.51 11.98 0.71
C ALA A 102 -3.93 13.15 1.50
N ASN A 103 -2.71 13.02 2.01
CA ASN A 103 -2.03 14.08 2.74
C ASN A 103 -1.70 15.29 1.84
N GLU A 104 -1.28 15.07 0.60
CA GLU A 104 -1.03 16.15 -0.37
C GLU A 104 -2.31 16.92 -0.69
N LEU A 105 -3.39 16.22 -1.06
CA LEU A 105 -4.67 16.86 -1.40
C LEU A 105 -5.33 17.55 -0.20
N LEU A 106 -5.10 17.08 1.03
CA LEU A 106 -5.52 17.77 2.25
C LEU A 106 -4.76 19.09 2.44
N LYS A 107 -3.43 19.09 2.23
CA LYS A 107 -2.62 20.32 2.34
C LYS A 107 -3.03 21.37 1.31
N GLU A 108 -3.46 20.93 0.13
CA GLU A 108 -3.97 21.80 -0.93
C GLU A 108 -5.46 22.17 -0.75
N ASN A 109 -6.11 21.74 0.34
CA ASN A 109 -7.54 21.94 0.59
C ASN A 109 -8.46 21.42 -0.55
N LYS A 110 -8.00 20.41 -1.30
CA LYS A 110 -8.75 19.79 -2.40
C LYS A 110 -9.76 18.74 -1.93
N ILE A 111 -9.52 18.15 -0.77
CA ILE A 111 -10.43 17.20 -0.11
C ILE A 111 -10.58 17.55 1.37
N ASP A 112 -11.63 17.06 2.01
CA ASP A 112 -11.81 17.18 3.46
C ASP A 112 -11.23 15.98 4.22
N GLN A 113 -11.05 16.15 5.53
CA GLN A 113 -10.46 15.12 6.40
C GLN A 113 -11.30 13.82 6.43
N GLU A 114 -12.63 13.93 6.40
CA GLU A 114 -13.52 12.76 6.46
C GLU A 114 -13.42 11.91 5.19
N GLU A 115 -13.36 12.55 4.02
CA GLU A 115 -13.13 11.91 2.74
C GLU A 115 -11.77 11.22 2.69
N ALA A 116 -10.70 11.93 3.03
CA ALA A 116 -9.34 11.39 3.09
C ALA A 116 -9.27 10.17 4.02
N LYS A 117 -9.79 10.31 5.25
CA LYS A 117 -9.82 9.27 6.27
C LYS A 117 -10.59 8.04 5.81
N ARG A 118 -11.72 8.23 5.15
CA ARG A 118 -12.53 7.11 4.63
C ARG A 118 -11.81 6.36 3.52
N ILE A 119 -11.19 7.07 2.59
CA ILE A 119 -10.45 6.45 1.48
C ILE A 119 -9.25 5.68 2.02
N VAL A 120 -8.40 6.29 2.86
CA VAL A 120 -7.17 5.67 3.40
C VAL A 120 -7.46 4.41 4.24
N LYS A 121 -8.62 4.33 4.90
CA LYS A 121 -9.02 3.12 5.65
C LYS A 121 -9.22 1.90 4.75
N TYR A 122 -9.85 2.07 3.59
CA TYR A 122 -10.34 0.95 2.78
C TYR A 122 -9.55 0.77 1.48
N ILE A 123 -9.17 1.86 0.83
CA ILE A 123 -8.33 1.88 -0.37
C ILE A 123 -6.87 2.02 0.06
N PHE A 124 -6.33 0.88 0.46
CA PHE A 124 -4.97 0.72 0.93
C PHE A 124 -4.60 -0.72 0.58
N PHE A 125 -4.06 -1.01 -0.59
CA PHE A 125 -3.74 -2.38 -1.02
C PHE A 125 -2.40 -2.43 -1.77
N PRO A 126 -1.80 -3.63 -2.01
CA PRO A 126 -0.59 -3.74 -2.81
C PRO A 126 -0.83 -3.21 -4.22
N SER A 127 0.19 -2.66 -4.89
CA SER A 127 0.03 -2.14 -6.24
C SER A 127 -0.34 -3.25 -7.23
N LEU A 128 -1.03 -2.87 -8.31
CA LEU A 128 -1.40 -3.80 -9.36
C LEU A 128 -0.14 -4.43 -9.99
N ALA A 129 0.92 -3.62 -10.15
CA ALA A 129 2.20 -4.09 -10.66
C ALA A 129 2.87 -5.10 -9.71
N PHE A 130 2.78 -4.91 -8.39
CA PHE A 130 3.25 -5.90 -7.41
C PHE A 130 2.45 -7.21 -7.52
N MET A 131 1.12 -7.13 -7.63
CA MET A 131 0.28 -8.33 -7.77
C MET A 131 0.58 -9.08 -9.07
N LEU A 132 0.72 -8.38 -10.19
CA LEU A 132 1.06 -8.97 -11.49
C LEU A 132 2.47 -9.59 -11.50
N SER A 133 3.47 -8.87 -10.99
CA SER A 133 4.84 -9.40 -10.89
C SER A 133 4.92 -10.60 -9.97
N THR A 134 4.15 -10.61 -8.88
CA THR A 134 4.02 -11.79 -8.02
C THR A 134 3.42 -12.95 -8.80
N LEU A 135 2.29 -12.77 -9.51
CA LEU A 135 1.65 -13.80 -10.35
C LEU A 135 2.58 -14.39 -11.41
N LEU A 136 3.44 -13.58 -12.04
CA LEU A 136 4.42 -14.05 -13.02
C LEU A 136 5.48 -14.98 -12.41
N ASN A 137 5.74 -14.88 -11.11
CA ASN A 137 6.65 -15.75 -10.37
C ASN A 137 5.94 -16.96 -9.74
N VAL A 138 4.63 -17.07 -9.89
CA VAL A 138 3.85 -18.23 -9.42
C VAL A 138 3.86 -19.31 -10.50
N ASN A 139 3.93 -20.57 -10.07
CA ASN A 139 3.72 -21.70 -10.96
C ASN A 139 2.37 -21.58 -11.69
N LEU A 140 2.31 -21.86 -12.99
CA LEU A 140 1.10 -21.74 -13.81
C LEU A 140 -0.11 -22.45 -13.16
N THR A 141 0.16 -23.52 -12.42
CA THR A 141 -0.82 -24.29 -11.66
C THR A 141 -1.69 -23.46 -10.72
N TYR A 142 -1.17 -22.37 -10.12
CA TYR A 142 -1.87 -21.61 -9.08
C TYR A 142 -2.39 -20.23 -9.54
N GLN A 143 -2.42 -19.99 -10.86
CA GLN A 143 -2.81 -18.69 -11.40
C GLN A 143 -4.24 -18.32 -11.06
N LYS A 144 -5.19 -19.27 -11.11
CA LYS A 144 -6.61 -19.01 -10.84
C LYS A 144 -6.82 -18.61 -9.38
N GLU A 145 -6.17 -19.31 -8.45
CA GLU A 145 -6.18 -19.01 -7.02
C GLU A 145 -5.67 -17.60 -6.79
N PHE A 146 -4.52 -17.25 -7.37
CA PHE A 146 -3.96 -15.91 -7.19
C PHE A 146 -4.82 -14.81 -7.82
N GLN A 147 -5.49 -15.07 -8.94
CA GLN A 147 -6.48 -14.15 -9.52
C GLN A 147 -7.66 -13.93 -8.57
N LEU A 148 -8.21 -14.99 -7.96
CA LEU A 148 -9.27 -14.88 -6.95
C LEU A 148 -8.80 -14.12 -5.71
N ILE A 149 -7.56 -14.34 -5.26
CA ILE A 149 -6.95 -13.56 -4.16
C ILE A 149 -6.89 -12.08 -4.54
N THR A 150 -6.36 -11.77 -5.72
CA THR A 150 -6.22 -10.40 -6.22
C THR A 150 -7.57 -9.70 -6.29
N PHE A 151 -8.56 -10.36 -6.87
CA PHE A 151 -9.93 -9.86 -6.91
C PHE A 151 -10.46 -9.60 -5.49
N SER A 152 -10.33 -10.56 -4.58
CA SER A 152 -10.85 -10.44 -3.20
C SER A 152 -10.23 -9.28 -2.43
N VAL A 153 -8.91 -9.07 -2.57
CA VAL A 153 -8.18 -7.97 -1.92
C VAL A 153 -8.70 -6.61 -2.39
N TYR A 154 -8.81 -6.42 -3.71
CA TYR A 154 -9.23 -5.14 -4.29
C TYR A 154 -10.73 -4.90 -4.08
N PHE A 155 -11.55 -5.90 -4.38
CA PHE A 155 -12.99 -5.83 -4.27
C PHE A 155 -13.44 -5.48 -2.86
N THR A 156 -12.80 -6.05 -1.82
CA THR A 156 -13.13 -5.71 -0.43
C THR A 156 -12.89 -4.23 -0.12
N GLY A 157 -11.79 -3.65 -0.61
CA GLY A 157 -11.52 -2.22 -0.44
C GLY A 157 -12.60 -1.35 -1.08
N PHE A 158 -12.99 -1.66 -2.31
CA PHE A 158 -14.07 -0.95 -3.01
C PHE A 158 -15.44 -1.17 -2.36
N LEU A 159 -15.75 -2.39 -1.94
CA LEU A 159 -16.99 -2.74 -1.27
C LEU A 159 -17.14 -1.94 0.03
N LEU A 160 -16.12 -1.91 0.88
CA LEU A 160 -16.16 -1.15 2.13
C LEU A 160 -16.23 0.36 1.89
N LEU A 161 -15.51 0.87 0.88
CA LEU A 161 -15.64 2.28 0.50
C LEU A 161 -17.07 2.63 0.06
N PHE A 162 -17.71 1.74 -0.70
CA PHE A 162 -19.09 1.88 -1.15
C PHE A 162 -20.09 1.79 0.01
N LEU A 163 -19.96 0.79 0.89
CA LEU A 163 -20.88 0.57 2.01
C LEU A 163 -20.82 1.71 3.05
N THR A 164 -19.66 2.34 3.20
CA THR A 164 -19.45 3.45 4.15
C THR A 164 -19.72 4.84 3.57
N ARG A 165 -20.31 4.92 2.36
CA ARG A 165 -20.65 6.20 1.74
C ARG A 165 -21.74 6.94 2.50
N ASN A 166 -21.53 8.23 2.73
CA ASN A 166 -22.57 9.09 3.29
C ASN A 166 -23.50 9.57 2.17
N LYS A 167 -24.71 9.02 2.10
CA LYS A 167 -25.70 9.38 1.06
C LYS A 167 -26.12 10.84 1.09
N LYS A 168 -26.01 11.52 2.24
CA LYS A 168 -26.36 12.94 2.40
C LYS A 168 -25.21 13.88 2.02
N GLN A 169 -24.01 13.37 1.79
CA GLN A 169 -22.85 14.19 1.49
C GLN A 169 -22.96 14.75 0.08
N GLN A 170 -22.99 16.08 -0.01
CA GLN A 170 -22.87 16.80 -1.27
C GLN A 170 -21.40 17.22 -1.48
N LYS A 171 -20.95 17.15 -2.72
CA LYS A 171 -19.61 17.60 -3.13
C LYS A 171 -19.77 18.56 -4.30
N ASN A 172 -19.02 19.66 -4.25
CA ASN A 172 -18.95 20.58 -5.37
C ASN A 172 -18.19 19.89 -6.50
N PHE A 173 -18.80 19.84 -7.67
CA PHE A 173 -18.16 19.33 -8.87
C PHE A 173 -17.15 20.36 -9.37
N LEU A 174 -16.03 19.89 -9.90
CA LEU A 174 -15.07 20.73 -10.59
C LEU A 174 -15.72 21.30 -11.85
N SER A 175 -15.63 22.63 -12.02
CA SER A 175 -16.11 23.31 -13.22
C SER A 175 -15.05 23.27 -14.32
N LYS A 176 -15.51 23.15 -15.57
CA LYS A 176 -14.65 23.25 -16.75
C LYS A 176 -14.00 24.64 -16.87
N GLU A 177 -14.73 25.68 -16.45
CA GLU A 177 -14.25 27.07 -16.50
C GLU A 177 -13.08 27.28 -15.53
N ASP A 178 -13.18 26.79 -14.30
CA ASP A 178 -12.12 26.85 -13.29
C ASP A 178 -10.84 26.15 -13.76
N LEU A 179 -10.99 25.00 -14.43
CA LEU A 179 -9.85 24.26 -15.01
C LEU A 179 -9.14 25.10 -16.07
N LEU A 180 -9.90 25.67 -17.02
CA LEU A 180 -9.33 26.46 -18.11
C LEU A 180 -8.62 27.72 -17.60
N LEU A 181 -9.13 28.34 -16.52
CA LEU A 181 -8.48 29.48 -15.88
C LEU A 181 -7.15 29.10 -15.21
N LYS A 182 -7.07 27.94 -14.55
CA LYS A 182 -5.83 27.43 -13.95
C LYS A 182 -4.78 27.09 -15.00
N PHE A 183 -5.16 26.35 -16.04
CA PHE A 183 -4.24 25.99 -17.14
C PHE A 183 -3.66 27.22 -17.85
N LYS A 184 -4.39 28.33 -17.94
CA LYS A 184 -3.89 29.60 -18.50
C LYS A 184 -2.92 30.34 -17.58
N LYS A 185 -3.00 30.16 -16.25
CA LYS A 185 -2.17 30.88 -15.27
C LYS A 185 -0.79 30.25 -15.06
N GLU A 186 -0.64 28.95 -15.23
CA GLU A 186 0.54 28.19 -14.73
C GLU A 186 1.59 27.83 -15.80
N GLN A 187 1.70 28.60 -16.88
CA GLN A 187 2.58 28.29 -18.01
C GLN A 187 4.07 28.68 -17.81
N GLN A 188 4.55 28.83 -16.57
CA GLN A 188 5.87 29.41 -16.24
C GLN A 188 6.77 28.55 -15.33
N ASN A 189 6.68 27.22 -15.37
CA ASN A 189 7.69 26.37 -14.73
C ASN A 189 8.79 25.98 -15.72
N SER A 190 10.06 26.16 -15.33
CA SER A 190 11.18 25.66 -16.13
C SER A 190 11.18 24.12 -16.15
N LEU A 191 11.09 23.55 -17.35
CA LEU A 191 11.00 22.10 -17.57
C LEU A 191 12.15 21.32 -16.91
N THR A 192 13.34 21.91 -16.82
CA THR A 192 14.55 21.28 -16.27
C THR A 192 14.54 21.13 -14.75
N SER A 193 14.15 22.18 -14.01
CA SER A 193 14.03 22.10 -12.55
C SER A 193 12.91 21.15 -12.11
N SER A 194 11.83 21.13 -12.91
CA SER A 194 10.69 20.23 -12.72
C SER A 194 11.10 18.77 -12.88
N PHE A 195 11.87 18.42 -13.92
CA PHE A 195 12.35 17.05 -14.14
C PHE A 195 13.25 16.52 -13.01
N LEU A 196 14.20 17.34 -12.53
CA LEU A 196 15.07 16.94 -11.40
C LEU A 196 14.26 16.67 -10.13
N SER A 197 13.22 17.47 -9.88
CA SER A 197 12.34 17.27 -8.73
C SER A 197 11.59 15.93 -8.80
N ILE A 198 11.15 15.50 -10.00
CA ILE A 198 10.51 14.18 -10.20
C ILE A 198 11.45 13.06 -9.78
N ILE A 199 12.69 13.11 -10.28
CA ILE A 199 13.69 12.08 -9.99
C ILE A 199 13.96 12.03 -8.49
N GLN A 200 14.20 13.18 -7.85
CA GLN A 200 14.47 13.25 -6.41
C GLN A 200 13.31 12.70 -5.57
N ASN A 201 12.07 13.09 -5.90
CA ASN A 201 10.88 12.62 -5.19
C ASN A 201 10.65 11.11 -5.38
N THR A 202 10.88 10.61 -6.59
CA THR A 202 10.79 9.18 -6.92
C THR A 202 11.84 8.39 -6.15
N LEU A 203 13.11 8.81 -6.20
CA LEU A 203 14.21 8.16 -5.48
C LEU A 203 13.99 8.17 -3.97
N SER A 204 13.59 9.31 -3.41
CA SER A 204 13.27 9.43 -1.99
C SER A 204 12.21 8.41 -1.58
N SER A 205 11.09 8.37 -2.31
CA SER A 205 9.99 7.46 -2.02
C SER A 205 10.40 5.98 -2.15
N LEU A 206 11.19 5.62 -3.18
CA LEU A 206 11.72 4.26 -3.35
C LEU A 206 12.65 3.86 -2.20
N ILE A 207 13.54 4.76 -1.76
CA ILE A 207 14.44 4.52 -0.63
C ILE A 207 13.64 4.25 0.64
N HIS A 208 12.61 5.06 0.93
CA HIS A 208 11.76 4.86 2.11
C HIS A 208 11.04 3.51 2.09
N ILE A 209 10.49 3.11 0.93
CA ILE A 209 9.86 1.80 0.75
C ILE A 209 10.88 0.67 0.94
N ALA A 210 12.03 0.75 0.26
CA ALA A 210 13.08 -0.25 0.30
C ALA A 210 13.64 -0.48 1.71
N PHE A 211 13.99 0.60 2.43
CA PHE A 211 14.50 0.50 3.80
C PHE A 211 13.46 -0.03 4.78
N SER A 212 12.19 0.32 4.59
CA SER A 212 11.11 -0.23 5.42
C SER A 212 10.98 -1.73 5.20
N ILE A 213 11.02 -2.20 3.96
CA ILE A 213 11.01 -3.65 3.67
C ILE A 213 12.25 -4.32 4.28
N LEU A 214 13.45 -3.74 4.15
CA LEU A 214 14.68 -4.28 4.72
C LEU A 214 14.59 -4.48 6.23
N ILE A 215 14.19 -3.44 6.96
CA ILE A 215 14.09 -3.47 8.43
C ILE A 215 13.12 -4.58 8.87
N PHE A 216 11.92 -4.60 8.32
CA PHE A 216 10.88 -5.54 8.73
C PHE A 216 11.14 -6.97 8.25
N SER A 217 11.83 -7.17 7.13
CA SER A 217 12.33 -8.47 6.69
C SER A 217 13.34 -9.07 7.68
N MET A 218 14.20 -8.26 8.30
CA MET A 218 15.11 -8.75 9.34
C MET A 218 14.36 -9.23 10.59
N PHE A 219 13.34 -8.48 11.05
CA PHE A 219 12.48 -8.91 12.15
C PHE A 219 11.80 -10.26 11.85
N LYS A 220 11.23 -10.39 10.65
CA LYS A 220 10.66 -11.65 10.16
C LYS A 220 11.66 -12.80 10.20
N ASN A 221 12.92 -12.57 9.83
CA ASN A 221 13.92 -13.63 9.80
C ASN A 221 14.14 -14.25 11.18
N TYR A 222 14.22 -13.44 12.24
CA TYR A 222 14.33 -13.96 13.61
C TYR A 222 13.06 -14.70 14.08
N LEU A 223 11.88 -14.31 13.59
CA LEU A 223 10.64 -15.03 13.90
C LEU A 223 10.65 -16.47 13.37
N SER A 224 11.42 -16.76 12.33
CA SER A 224 11.58 -18.13 11.82
C SER A 224 12.33 -19.07 12.77
N LEU A 225 13.06 -18.51 13.75
CA LEU A 225 13.69 -19.29 14.82
C LEU A 225 12.67 -19.73 15.88
N LEU A 226 11.58 -18.97 16.04
CA LEU A 226 10.58 -19.15 17.08
C LEU A 226 9.34 -19.89 16.59
N PHE A 227 8.93 -19.65 15.35
CA PHE A 227 7.70 -20.17 14.77
C PHE A 227 7.99 -21.05 13.55
N LYS A 228 7.12 -22.04 13.30
CA LYS A 228 7.22 -22.95 12.15
C LYS A 228 5.89 -23.03 11.39
N ASN A 229 5.93 -23.63 10.21
CA ASN A 229 4.76 -23.97 9.39
C ASN A 229 3.86 -22.75 9.08
N GLN A 230 2.55 -22.95 9.00
CA GLN A 230 1.57 -21.91 8.66
C GLN A 230 1.64 -20.70 9.60
N LEU A 231 1.85 -20.93 10.89
CA LEU A 231 1.94 -19.87 11.90
C LEU A 231 3.10 -18.90 11.61
N LEU A 232 4.25 -19.45 11.18
CA LEU A 232 5.38 -18.63 10.76
C LEU A 232 4.99 -17.67 9.63
N TYR A 233 4.31 -18.15 8.58
CA TYR A 233 3.94 -17.31 7.45
C TYR A 233 2.91 -16.24 7.82
N LEU A 234 1.95 -16.56 8.69
CA LEU A 234 0.99 -15.57 9.18
C LEU A 234 1.69 -14.45 9.95
N ILE A 235 2.53 -14.79 10.93
CA ILE A 235 3.24 -13.79 11.75
C ILE A 235 4.24 -13.02 10.88
N SER A 236 5.00 -13.72 10.04
CA SER A 236 5.96 -13.10 9.11
C SER A 236 5.27 -12.07 8.20
N GLY A 237 4.10 -12.40 7.66
CA GLY A 237 3.36 -11.51 6.77
C GLY A 237 2.74 -10.32 7.48
N ILE A 238 2.46 -10.42 8.78
CA ILE A 238 2.05 -9.28 9.61
C ILE A 238 3.20 -8.26 9.74
N PHE A 239 4.46 -8.68 9.71
CA PHE A 239 5.60 -7.75 9.72
C PHE A 239 5.96 -7.28 8.31
N GLU A 240 6.11 -8.22 7.36
CA GLU A 240 6.56 -7.96 6.01
C GLU A 240 5.87 -8.93 5.03
N PHE A 241 4.88 -8.43 4.29
CA PHE A 241 4.05 -9.27 3.41
C PHE A 241 4.71 -9.59 2.06
N SER A 242 5.63 -8.76 1.56
CA SER A 242 6.14 -8.85 0.18
C SER A 242 6.99 -10.11 0.00
N GLY A 243 7.98 -10.32 0.87
CA GLY A 243 8.80 -11.53 0.83
C GLY A 243 8.05 -12.75 1.36
N THR A 244 7.08 -12.55 2.25
CA THR A 244 6.27 -13.66 2.79
C THR A 244 5.32 -14.23 1.74
N SER A 245 4.66 -13.38 0.96
CA SER A 245 3.78 -13.80 -0.14
C SER A 245 4.53 -14.63 -1.18
N ILE A 246 5.70 -14.16 -1.62
CA ILE A 246 6.57 -14.90 -2.55
C ILE A 246 7.01 -16.24 -1.93
N ALA A 247 7.44 -16.26 -0.66
CA ALA A 247 7.86 -17.49 0.01
C ALA A 247 6.74 -18.54 0.15
N ILE A 248 5.49 -18.11 0.33
CA ILE A 248 4.33 -19.00 0.29
C ILE A 248 4.17 -19.57 -1.13
N LEU A 249 4.16 -18.70 -2.14
CA LEU A 249 3.87 -19.06 -3.53
C LEU A 249 4.89 -20.01 -4.16
N LEU A 250 6.13 -20.02 -3.67
CA LEU A 250 7.17 -20.95 -4.10
C LEU A 250 7.03 -22.36 -3.52
N LYS A 251 6.08 -22.60 -2.59
CA LYS A 251 5.88 -23.94 -2.02
C LYS A 251 5.27 -24.90 -3.04
N PRO A 252 5.73 -26.16 -3.08
CA PRO A 252 5.03 -27.21 -3.79
C PRO A 252 3.71 -27.54 -3.07
N ASN A 253 2.70 -27.94 -3.84
CA ASN A 253 1.39 -28.40 -3.36
C ASN A 253 0.75 -27.47 -2.31
N LEU A 254 0.42 -26.25 -2.73
CA LEU A 254 -0.21 -25.26 -1.86
C LEU A 254 -1.59 -25.73 -1.37
N GLN A 255 -1.70 -25.96 -0.07
CA GLN A 255 -2.97 -26.24 0.60
C GLN A 255 -3.82 -24.98 0.72
N PHE A 256 -5.14 -25.15 0.80
CA PHE A 256 -6.11 -24.06 0.99
C PHE A 256 -5.73 -23.07 2.11
N SER A 257 -5.19 -23.56 3.24
CA SER A 257 -4.76 -22.73 4.36
C SER A 257 -3.71 -21.68 3.98
N TYR A 258 -2.83 -21.98 3.02
CA TYR A 258 -1.82 -21.03 2.55
C TYR A 258 -2.44 -19.92 1.70
N TYR A 259 -3.47 -20.21 0.89
CA TYR A 259 -4.20 -19.17 0.16
C TYR A 259 -4.98 -18.25 1.10
N VAL A 260 -5.55 -18.80 2.18
CA VAL A 260 -6.18 -18.00 3.24
C VAL A 260 -5.16 -17.05 3.89
N ILE A 261 -3.98 -17.56 4.27
CA ILE A 261 -2.92 -16.73 4.84
C ILE A 261 -2.46 -15.66 3.84
N LEU A 262 -2.26 -16.05 2.58
CA LEU A 262 -1.83 -15.14 1.53
C LEU A 262 -2.83 -13.99 1.31
N THR A 263 -4.13 -14.31 1.25
CA THR A 263 -5.22 -13.33 1.16
C THR A 263 -5.23 -12.38 2.34
N PHE A 264 -5.05 -12.94 3.55
CA PHE A 264 -5.00 -12.16 4.77
C PHE A 264 -3.83 -11.17 4.77
N ILE A 265 -2.60 -11.63 4.52
CA ILE A 265 -1.41 -10.77 4.64
C ILE A 265 -1.36 -9.68 3.55
N LEU A 266 -1.81 -10.00 2.32
CA LEU A 266 -1.90 -9.02 1.23
C LEU A 266 -2.94 -7.94 1.54
N SER A 267 -4.06 -8.33 2.15
CA SER A 267 -5.09 -7.39 2.59
C SER A 267 -4.68 -6.63 3.85
N PHE A 268 -3.94 -7.24 4.77
CA PHE A 268 -3.55 -6.60 6.02
C PHE A 268 -2.45 -5.55 5.84
N SER A 269 -1.61 -5.66 4.80
CA SER A 269 -0.51 -4.74 4.44
C SER A 269 0.76 -4.86 5.29
N GLY A 270 0.64 -5.28 6.55
CA GLY A 270 1.77 -5.50 7.46
C GLY A 270 2.42 -4.23 8.03
N PHE A 271 3.26 -4.41 9.06
CA PHE A 271 3.89 -3.29 9.77
C PHE A 271 4.89 -2.52 8.91
N SER A 272 5.60 -3.19 7.99
CA SER A 272 6.50 -2.51 7.05
C SER A 272 5.80 -1.38 6.32
N VAL A 273 4.56 -1.58 5.91
CA VAL A 273 3.74 -0.58 5.24
C VAL A 273 3.15 0.45 6.21
N PHE A 274 2.68 0.02 7.38
CA PHE A 274 2.09 0.95 8.34
C PHE A 274 3.08 2.03 8.78
N PHE A 275 4.36 1.66 8.94
CA PHE A 275 5.41 2.61 9.26
C PHE A 275 5.74 3.57 8.11
N GLN A 276 5.64 3.11 6.86
CA GLN A 276 5.75 3.97 5.69
C GLN A 276 4.62 5.01 5.62
N ALA A 277 3.39 4.60 5.97
CA ALA A 277 2.23 5.49 5.96
C ALA A 277 2.16 6.45 7.16
N LEU A 278 2.79 6.10 8.29
CA LEU A 278 2.66 6.77 9.58
C LEU A 278 2.86 8.31 9.53
N PRO A 279 3.86 8.87 8.82
CA PRO A 279 4.05 10.31 8.73
C PRO A 279 2.86 11.04 8.12
N TYR A 280 2.11 10.38 7.24
CA TYR A 280 1.03 10.95 6.44
C TYR A 280 -0.35 10.81 7.08
N LEU A 281 -0.52 9.94 8.08
CA LEU A 281 -1.83 9.70 8.70
C LEU A 281 -2.37 10.89 9.49
N LYS A 282 -1.47 11.70 10.07
CA LYS A 282 -1.84 12.81 10.96
C LYS A 282 -2.74 13.85 10.27
N SER A 283 -2.49 14.17 9.01
CA SER A 283 -3.30 15.14 8.26
C SER A 283 -4.74 14.68 8.06
N SER A 284 -4.93 13.37 7.84
CA SER A 284 -6.27 12.75 7.72
C SER A 284 -6.98 12.50 9.05
N ASN A 285 -6.41 12.92 10.18
CA ASN A 285 -6.92 12.63 11.53
C ASN A 285 -7.20 11.12 11.74
N LEU A 286 -6.34 10.28 11.15
CA LEU A 286 -6.33 8.84 11.32
C LEU A 286 -5.21 8.45 12.28
N THR A 287 -5.54 7.67 13.31
CA THR A 287 -4.52 7.10 14.18
C THR A 287 -4.00 5.77 13.63
N LEU A 288 -2.76 5.40 13.97
CA LEU A 288 -2.20 4.09 13.62
C LEU A 288 -3.11 2.94 14.08
N LYS A 289 -3.72 3.05 15.27
CA LYS A 289 -4.67 2.05 15.80
C LYS A 289 -5.90 1.92 14.90
N GLN A 290 -6.46 3.03 14.44
CA GLN A 290 -7.60 3.02 13.52
C GLN A 290 -7.23 2.41 12.17
N MET A 291 -6.02 2.70 11.65
CA MET A 291 -5.52 2.09 10.42
C MET A 291 -5.43 0.57 10.56
N ILE A 292 -4.74 0.08 11.60
CA ILE A 292 -4.59 -1.36 11.86
C ILE A 292 -5.96 -2.04 11.99
N ALA A 293 -6.88 -1.44 12.75
CA ALA A 293 -8.23 -1.99 12.91
C ALA A 293 -9.00 -2.05 11.58
N SER A 294 -8.91 -1.00 10.75
CA SER A 294 -9.54 -1.00 9.42
C SER A 294 -8.93 -2.04 8.48
N ARG A 295 -7.60 -2.21 8.49
CA ARG A 295 -6.92 -3.20 7.65
C ARG A 295 -7.17 -4.63 8.12
N PHE A 296 -7.29 -4.84 9.42
CA PHE A 296 -7.70 -6.13 9.96
C PHE A 296 -9.12 -6.50 9.49
N LEU A 297 -10.07 -5.56 9.57
CA LEU A 297 -11.42 -5.77 9.05
C LEU A 297 -11.42 -6.10 7.55
N VAL A 298 -10.67 -5.33 6.75
CA VAL A 298 -10.50 -5.59 5.32
C VAL A 298 -9.93 -7.00 5.09
N ALA A 299 -8.90 -7.41 5.85
CA ALA A 299 -8.30 -8.72 5.69
C ALA A 299 -9.24 -9.88 5.99
N ILE A 300 -10.06 -9.77 7.04
CA ILE A 300 -11.07 -10.79 7.37
C ILE A 300 -12.12 -10.90 6.26
N ILE A 301 -12.64 -9.76 5.79
CA ILE A 301 -13.66 -9.77 4.72
C ILE A 301 -13.07 -10.31 3.41
N SER A 302 -11.84 -9.91 3.04
CA SER A 302 -11.15 -10.46 1.87
C SER A 302 -10.99 -11.98 1.95
N VAL A 303 -10.65 -12.52 3.13
CA VAL A 303 -10.53 -13.98 3.34
C VAL A 303 -11.89 -14.67 3.16
N VAL A 304 -12.96 -14.10 3.69
CA VAL A 304 -14.32 -14.65 3.52
C VAL A 304 -14.71 -14.66 2.05
N ILE A 305 -14.51 -13.55 1.34
CA ILE A 305 -14.82 -13.43 -0.10
C ILE A 305 -13.99 -14.44 -0.90
N PHE A 306 -12.68 -14.51 -0.64
CA PHE A 306 -11.80 -15.48 -1.29
C PHE A 306 -12.27 -16.92 -1.06
N SER A 307 -12.61 -17.28 0.19
CA SER A 307 -13.02 -18.65 0.54
C SER A 307 -14.30 -19.05 -0.17
N ILE A 308 -15.26 -18.13 -0.28
CA ILE A 308 -16.51 -18.33 -1.04
C ILE A 308 -16.19 -18.53 -2.52
N LEU A 309 -15.40 -17.65 -3.12
CA LEU A 309 -15.04 -17.76 -4.54
C LEU A 309 -14.25 -19.04 -4.84
N TYR A 310 -13.31 -19.41 -3.97
CA TYR A 310 -12.54 -20.64 -4.08
C TYR A 310 -13.46 -21.87 -4.10
N PHE A 311 -14.44 -21.92 -3.19
CA PHE A 311 -15.41 -23.02 -3.14
C PHE A 311 -16.26 -23.14 -4.40
N PHE A 312 -16.70 -22.02 -5.00
CA PHE A 312 -17.56 -22.06 -6.18
C PHE A 312 -16.82 -22.26 -7.50
N PHE A 313 -15.55 -21.85 -7.59
CA PHE A 313 -14.82 -21.85 -8.87
C PHE A 313 -13.69 -22.88 -8.97
N LEU A 314 -13.20 -23.42 -7.85
CA LEU A 314 -12.01 -24.28 -7.81
C LEU A 314 -12.19 -25.59 -7.04
N LEU A 315 -13.29 -25.76 -6.31
CA LEU A 315 -13.74 -27.05 -5.74
C LEU A 315 -14.97 -27.54 -6.53
#